data_AF-A0A387GZH9-F1
#
_entry.id   AF-A0A387GZH9-F1
#
_cell.length_a   1.000
_cell.length_b   1.000
_cell.length_c   1.000
_cell.angle_alpha   90.00
_cell.angle_beta   90.00
_cell.angle_gamma   90.00
#
_symmetry.space_group_name_H-M   'P 1'
#
loop_
_entity.id
_entity.type
_entity.pdbx_description
1 polymer ?
#
loop_
_entity_poly.entity_id
_entity_poly.type
_entity_poly.pdbx_seq_one_letter_code
_entity_poly.pdbx_strand_id
1 'polypeptide(L)'
;MGDFVIRLWRLVSVAFLLSLLASCDLFDAKIVTVCESVLKDRLRSPSEYKRIEITRSEEAIGRAEYKDLLGSIGSATLQAVMMDDFDSGLIKPMRYTLRISYDAPNAYGTAIRGVSRCEYASPFGSDSTANEFSVRIDGDTDMEWRKKLR
;
A
#
# COMPACT_ATOMS: atom_id res chain seq x y z
N MET A 1 58.84 -31.85 14.53
CA MET A 1 57.74 -32.29 13.64
C MET A 1 56.45 -32.12 14.43
N GLY A 2 55.95 -30.88 14.57
CA GLY A 2 55.00 -30.60 15.66
C GLY A 2 54.28 -29.25 15.63
N ASP A 3 54.21 -28.53 14.50
CA ASP A 3 53.63 -27.17 14.48
C ASP A 3 52.62 -26.91 13.34
N PHE A 4 52.06 -27.95 12.70
CA PHE A 4 51.15 -27.77 11.55
C PHE A 4 49.66 -28.04 11.86
N VAL A 5 49.32 -28.52 13.06
CA VAL A 5 47.97 -29.07 13.35
C VAL A 5 47.03 -28.09 14.07
N ILE A 6 47.53 -26.96 14.59
CA ILE A 6 46.75 -26.11 15.53
C ILE A 6 45.99 -24.95 14.84
N ARG A 7 46.22 -24.68 13.55
CA ARG A 7 45.60 -23.53 12.84
C ARG A 7 44.34 -23.85 12.03
N LEU A 8 43.72 -25.02 12.20
CA LEU A 8 42.49 -25.38 11.48
C LEU A 8 41.23 -25.44 12.36
N TRP A 9 41.31 -24.96 13.60
CA TRP A 9 40.15 -24.75 14.47
C TRP A 9 40.00 -23.25 14.69
N ARG A 10 39.12 -22.57 13.93
CA ARG A 10 38.44 -21.31 14.33
C ARG A 10 37.54 -20.65 13.27
N LEU A 11 37.44 -21.18 12.05
CA LEU A 11 36.76 -20.46 10.95
C LEU A 11 35.40 -21.03 10.52
N VAL A 12 34.83 -22.01 11.22
CA VAL A 12 33.56 -22.64 10.80
C VAL A 12 32.31 -22.04 11.49
N SER A 13 32.46 -21.17 12.49
CA SER A 13 31.34 -20.81 13.39
C SER A 13 30.70 -19.42 13.19
N VAL A 14 30.97 -18.70 12.09
CA VAL A 14 30.44 -17.31 11.93
C VAL A 14 29.38 -17.17 10.82
N ALA A 15 29.12 -18.21 10.02
CA ALA A 15 28.31 -18.07 8.80
C ALA A 15 26.80 -18.40 8.93
N PHE A 16 26.22 -18.40 10.14
CA PHE A 16 24.81 -18.76 10.34
C PHE A 16 23.96 -17.72 11.11
N LEU A 17 24.39 -16.45 11.11
CA LEU A 17 23.73 -15.37 11.87
C LEU A 17 23.30 -14.16 11.00
N LEU A 18 23.33 -14.27 9.68
CA LEU A 18 23.00 -13.16 8.76
C LEU A 18 21.56 -13.19 8.19
N SER A 19 20.73 -14.16 8.57
CA SER A 19 19.39 -14.34 7.97
C SER A 19 18.26 -13.58 8.66
N LEU A 20 18.52 -12.78 9.69
CA LEU A 20 17.48 -12.13 10.51
C LEU A 20 17.31 -10.61 10.28
N LEU A 21 18.00 -10.02 9.30
CA LEU A 21 17.96 -8.57 9.06
C LEU A 21 16.93 -8.11 7.99
N ALA A 22 16.02 -8.98 7.54
CA ALA A 22 15.08 -8.66 6.45
C ALA A 22 13.61 -8.43 6.89
N SER A 23 13.36 -7.93 8.10
CA SER A 23 12.03 -7.39 8.45
C SER A 23 12.15 -6.16 9.33
N CYS A 24 12.63 -5.06 8.75
CA CYS A 24 12.29 -3.73 9.22
C CYS A 24 10.99 -3.29 8.53
N ASP A 25 9.85 -3.67 9.10
CA ASP A 25 8.61 -2.89 8.98
C ASP A 25 7.66 -3.35 10.09
N LEU A 26 7.93 -2.89 11.32
CA LEU A 26 7.11 -3.28 12.48
C LEU A 26 5.75 -2.57 12.49
N PHE A 27 5.54 -1.56 11.65
CA PHE A 27 4.25 -0.89 11.46
C PHE A 27 4.08 -0.43 10.02
N ASP A 28 3.21 -1.13 9.29
CA ASP A 28 2.77 -0.70 7.97
C ASP A 28 2.10 0.69 8.05
N ALA A 29 2.33 1.53 7.04
CA ALA A 29 1.61 2.79 6.89
C ALA A 29 0.09 2.57 6.86
N LYS A 30 -0.69 3.57 7.31
CA LYS A 30 -2.16 3.48 7.39
C LYS A 30 -2.80 3.00 6.08
N ILE A 31 -2.32 3.53 4.95
CA ILE A 31 -2.81 3.15 3.62
C ILE A 31 -2.59 1.68 3.31
N VAL A 32 -1.46 1.09 3.70
CA VAL A 32 -1.17 -0.34 3.48
C VAL A 32 -2.21 -1.20 4.19
N THR A 33 -2.43 -0.92 5.48
CA THR A 33 -3.42 -1.64 6.30
C THR A 33 -4.83 -1.54 5.72
N VAL A 34 -5.23 -0.34 5.29
CA VAL A 34 -6.56 -0.12 4.69
C VAL A 34 -6.70 -0.83 3.35
N CYS A 35 -5.71 -0.69 2.46
CA CYS A 35 -5.72 -1.33 1.15
C CYS A 35 -5.78 -2.86 1.26
N GLU A 36 -5.00 -3.46 2.15
CA GLU A 36 -5.06 -4.91 2.37
C GLU A 36 -6.38 -5.35 2.99
N SER A 37 -6.97 -4.56 3.89
CA SER A 37 -8.30 -4.87 4.45
C SER A 37 -9.35 -4.92 3.35
N VAL A 38 -9.42 -3.86 2.53
CA VAL A 38 -10.38 -3.78 1.42
C VAL A 38 -10.10 -4.87 0.37
N LEU A 39 -8.83 -5.14 0.06
CA LEU A 39 -8.46 -6.22 -0.85
C LEU A 39 -8.93 -7.58 -0.34
N LYS A 40 -8.67 -7.90 0.94
CA LYS A 40 -9.09 -9.15 1.58
C LYS A 40 -10.60 -9.35 1.50
N ASP A 41 -11.39 -8.30 1.74
CA ASP A 41 -12.85 -8.35 1.63
C ASP A 41 -13.36 -8.68 0.21
N ARG A 42 -12.53 -8.46 -0.80
CA ARG A 42 -12.83 -8.79 -2.20
C ARG A 42 -12.41 -10.21 -2.60
N LEU A 43 -11.60 -10.88 -1.77
CA LEU A 43 -11.13 -12.24 -2.03
C LEU A 43 -12.18 -13.28 -1.66
N ARG A 44 -12.14 -14.43 -2.35
CA ARG A 44 -13.02 -15.56 -2.05
C ARG A 44 -12.73 -16.20 -0.69
N SER A 45 -11.45 -16.32 -0.33
CA SER A 45 -10.99 -16.82 0.97
C SER A 45 -10.05 -15.79 1.61
N PRO A 46 -10.60 -14.77 2.31
CA PRO A 46 -9.80 -13.70 2.90
C PRO A 46 -8.74 -14.20 3.89
N SER A 47 -9.04 -15.29 4.61
CA SER A 47 -8.16 -15.90 5.62
C SER A 47 -6.89 -16.54 5.04
N GLU A 48 -6.88 -16.84 3.75
CA GLU A 48 -5.76 -17.47 3.05
C GLU A 48 -4.91 -16.45 2.27
N TYR A 49 -5.20 -15.16 2.42
CA TYR A 49 -4.37 -14.10 1.89
C TYR A 49 -2.95 -14.15 2.47
N LYS A 50 -1.95 -14.12 1.59
CA LYS A 50 -0.56 -13.97 1.95
C LYS A 50 0.10 -12.88 1.11
N ARG A 51 0.45 -11.76 1.76
CA ARG A 51 1.29 -10.73 1.15
C ARG A 51 2.62 -11.34 0.72
N ILE A 52 3.06 -11.01 -0.48
CA ILE A 52 4.39 -11.36 -0.99
C ILE A 52 5.26 -10.11 -1.08
N GLU A 53 4.72 -9.05 -1.66
CA GLU A 53 5.45 -7.79 -1.84
C GLU A 53 4.47 -6.62 -1.89
N ILE A 54 4.89 -5.47 -1.37
CA ILE A 54 4.22 -4.19 -1.59
C ILE A 54 5.26 -3.19 -2.09
N THR A 55 4.97 -2.59 -3.24
CA THR A 55 5.71 -1.42 -3.72
C THR A 55 4.84 -0.18 -3.51
N ARG A 56 5.41 0.85 -2.89
CA ARG A 56 4.75 2.15 -2.66
C ARG A 56 5.35 3.21 -3.58
N SER A 57 4.49 4.07 -4.12
CA SER A 57 4.87 5.27 -4.87
C SER A 57 3.95 6.42 -4.50
N GLU A 58 4.47 7.63 -4.65
CA GLU A 58 3.78 8.87 -4.31
C GLU A 58 4.01 9.89 -5.42
N GLU A 59 2.94 10.57 -5.83
CA GLU A 59 2.99 11.59 -6.85
C GLU A 59 2.17 12.81 -6.44
N ALA A 60 2.67 14.00 -6.77
CA ALA A 60 1.94 15.24 -6.52
C ALA A 60 0.73 15.32 -7.45
N ILE A 61 -0.43 15.66 -6.90
CA ILE A 61 -1.64 15.84 -7.69
C ILE A 61 -1.60 17.21 -8.35
N GLY A 62 -1.81 17.25 -9.67
CA GLY A 62 -1.83 18.48 -10.44
C GLY A 62 -3.08 19.32 -10.16
N ARG A 63 -3.02 20.63 -10.44
CA ARG A 63 -4.10 21.59 -10.16
C ARG A 63 -5.47 21.17 -10.69
N ALA A 64 -5.53 20.70 -11.94
CA ALA A 64 -6.78 20.29 -12.58
C ALA A 64 -7.39 19.06 -11.89
N GLU A 65 -6.58 18.05 -11.62
CA GLU A 65 -7.00 16.84 -10.92
C GLU A 65 -7.40 17.14 -9.46
N TYR A 66 -6.71 18.06 -8.79
CA TYR A 66 -7.09 18.51 -7.46
C TYR A 66 -8.48 19.15 -7.45
N LYS A 67 -8.77 19.99 -8.44
CA LYS A 67 -10.11 20.57 -8.62
C LYS A 67 -11.18 19.49 -8.79
N ASP A 68 -10.91 18.45 -9.57
CA ASP A 68 -11.84 17.33 -9.76
C ASP A 68 -12.05 16.53 -8.47
N LEU A 69 -10.98 16.31 -7.69
CA LEU A 69 -11.05 15.68 -6.38
C LEU A 69 -11.96 16.46 -5.43
N LEU A 70 -11.81 17.79 -5.41
CA LEU A 70 -12.64 18.70 -4.62
C LEU A 70 -14.09 18.76 -5.08
N GLY A 71 -14.39 18.44 -6.35
CA GLY A 71 -15.75 18.38 -6.86
C GLY A 71 -16.66 17.42 -6.08
N SER A 72 -16.06 16.43 -5.40
CA SER A 72 -16.74 15.48 -4.52
C SER A 72 -16.84 15.94 -3.05
N ILE A 73 -16.26 17.10 -2.71
CA ILE A 73 -16.03 17.57 -1.34
C ILE A 73 -16.63 18.98 -1.14
N GLY A 74 -17.58 19.09 -0.22
CA GLY A 74 -18.03 20.36 0.34
C GLY A 74 -18.76 21.30 -0.62
N SER A 75 -18.87 22.57 -0.22
CA SER A 75 -19.53 23.63 -0.99
C SER A 75 -18.57 24.33 -1.95
N ALA A 76 -19.10 25.03 -2.95
CA ALA A 76 -18.30 25.83 -3.87
C ALA A 76 -17.37 26.84 -3.16
N THR A 77 -17.81 27.41 -2.04
CA THR A 77 -16.99 28.30 -1.21
C THR A 77 -15.78 27.58 -0.63
N LEU A 78 -15.97 26.36 -0.08
CA LEU A 78 -14.87 25.58 0.46
C LEU A 78 -13.88 25.18 -0.65
N GLN A 79 -14.40 24.77 -1.81
CA GLN A 79 -13.56 24.45 -2.96
C GLN A 79 -12.71 25.65 -3.41
N ALA A 80 -13.28 26.86 -3.43
CA ALA A 80 -12.53 28.07 -3.78
C ALA A 80 -11.39 28.34 -2.80
N VAL A 81 -11.63 28.19 -1.49
CA VAL A 81 -10.58 28.35 -0.45
C VAL A 81 -9.49 27.29 -0.61
N MET A 82 -9.86 26.02 -0.77
CA MET A 82 -8.87 24.95 -0.92
C MET A 82 -8.04 25.09 -2.21
N MET A 83 -8.63 25.63 -3.29
CA MET A 83 -7.89 25.93 -4.51
C MET A 83 -6.91 27.10 -4.34
N ASP A 84 -7.27 28.13 -3.56
CA ASP A 84 -6.35 29.23 -3.22
C ASP A 84 -5.19 28.73 -2.34
N ASP A 85 -5.48 27.86 -1.37
CA ASP A 85 -4.47 27.20 -0.54
C ASP A 85 -3.54 26.29 -1.36
N PHE A 86 -4.05 25.64 -2.41
CA PHE A 86 -3.21 24.89 -3.36
C PHE A 86 -2.32 25.83 -4.17
N ASP A 87 -2.89 26.90 -4.75
CA ASP A 87 -2.18 27.84 -5.61
C ASP A 87 -1.08 28.62 -4.85
N SER A 88 -1.30 28.87 -3.56
CA SER A 88 -0.31 29.46 -2.63
C SER A 88 0.70 28.45 -2.09
N GLY A 89 0.49 27.14 -2.32
CA GLY A 89 1.37 26.07 -1.85
C GLY A 89 1.21 25.70 -0.37
N LEU A 90 0.17 26.21 0.31
CA LEU A 90 -0.22 25.83 1.67
C LEU A 90 -0.70 24.38 1.73
N ILE A 91 -1.41 23.93 0.69
CA ILE A 91 -1.84 22.54 0.54
C ILE A 91 -1.09 21.88 -0.61
N LYS A 92 -0.57 20.67 -0.36
CA LYS A 92 0.18 19.86 -1.33
C LYS A 92 -0.48 18.48 -1.45
N PRO A 93 -1.51 18.33 -2.28
CA PRO A 93 -2.23 17.08 -2.42
C PRO A 93 -1.32 16.02 -3.06
N MET A 94 -1.43 14.79 -2.57
CA MET A 94 -0.59 13.66 -2.99
C MET A 94 -1.46 12.46 -3.33
N ARG A 95 -1.08 11.74 -4.37
CA ARG A 95 -1.63 10.45 -4.74
C ARG A 95 -0.65 9.36 -4.32
N TYR A 96 -1.14 8.45 -3.48
CA TYR A 96 -0.40 7.30 -3.00
C TYR A 96 -0.87 6.08 -3.79
N THR A 97 0.08 5.35 -4.38
CA THR A 97 -0.19 4.11 -5.10
C THR A 97 0.58 2.97 -4.46
N LEU A 98 -0.14 1.90 -4.09
CA LEU A 98 0.44 0.63 -3.68
C LEU A 98 0.23 -0.40 -4.79
N ARG A 99 1.28 -1.12 -5.14
CA ARG A 99 1.20 -2.34 -5.93
C ARG A 99 1.42 -3.52 -4.99
N ILE A 100 0.37 -4.31 -4.78
CA ILE A 100 0.35 -5.39 -3.81
C ILE A 100 0.40 -6.71 -4.58
N SER A 101 1.47 -7.47 -4.41
CA SER A 101 1.55 -8.86 -4.87
C SER A 101 1.25 -9.80 -3.73
N TYR A 102 0.35 -10.76 -3.95
CA TYR A 102 -0.14 -11.66 -2.91
C TYR A 102 -0.47 -13.04 -3.46
N ASP A 103 -0.47 -14.06 -2.60
CA ASP A 103 -1.07 -15.35 -2.89
C ASP A 103 -2.47 -15.42 -2.23
N ALA A 104 -3.45 -15.93 -2.97
CA ALA A 104 -4.78 -16.24 -2.44
C ALA A 104 -5.43 -17.38 -3.25
N PRO A 105 -6.32 -18.19 -2.66
CA PRO A 105 -6.99 -19.26 -3.36
C PRO A 105 -7.96 -18.74 -4.43
N ASN A 106 -7.99 -19.44 -5.57
CA ASN A 106 -9.05 -19.29 -6.56
C ASN A 106 -10.34 -20.05 -6.13
N ALA A 107 -11.34 -20.08 -7.01
CA ALA A 107 -12.63 -20.74 -6.74
C ALA A 107 -12.53 -22.26 -6.47
N TYR A 108 -11.39 -22.89 -6.77
CA TYR A 108 -11.12 -24.31 -6.58
C TYR A 108 -10.15 -24.59 -5.42
N GLY A 109 -9.82 -23.57 -4.61
CA GLY A 109 -8.90 -23.71 -3.47
C GLY A 109 -7.42 -23.76 -3.86
N THR A 110 -7.07 -23.58 -5.13
CA THR A 110 -5.66 -23.52 -5.55
C THR A 110 -5.11 -22.13 -5.30
N ALA A 111 -4.02 -22.03 -4.54
CA ALA A 111 -3.31 -20.77 -4.33
C ALA A 111 -2.79 -20.23 -5.67
N ILE A 112 -3.18 -19.00 -6.00
CA ILE A 112 -2.72 -18.28 -7.18
C ILE A 112 -2.08 -16.95 -6.78
N ARG A 113 -1.11 -16.51 -7.58
CA ARG A 113 -0.46 -15.21 -7.45
C ARG A 113 -1.36 -14.12 -8.03
N GLY A 114 -1.85 -13.24 -7.17
CA GLY A 114 -2.56 -12.01 -7.52
C GLY A 114 -1.66 -10.79 -7.50
N VAL A 115 -2.06 -9.76 -8.25
CA VAL A 115 -1.49 -8.41 -8.17
C VAL A 115 -2.65 -7.43 -8.21
N SER A 116 -2.71 -6.56 -7.22
CA SER A 116 -3.71 -5.48 -7.16
C SER A 116 -3.04 -4.12 -7.00
N ARG A 117 -3.63 -3.11 -7.62
CA ARG A 117 -3.24 -1.70 -7.48
C ARG A 117 -4.20 -1.01 -6.53
N CYS A 118 -3.70 -0.50 -5.41
CA CYS A 118 -4.45 0.36 -4.50
C CYS A 118 -4.06 1.81 -4.69
N GLU A 119 -5.03 2.71 -4.77
CA GLU A 119 -4.79 4.15 -4.88
C GLU A 119 -5.54 4.92 -3.81
N TYR A 120 -4.91 5.98 -3.31
CA TYR A 120 -5.52 6.96 -2.43
C TYR A 120 -5.08 8.37 -2.81
N ALA A 121 -6.03 9.23 -3.14
CA ALA A 121 -5.79 10.65 -3.38
C ALA A 121 -6.02 11.44 -2.08
N SER A 122 -4.94 11.92 -1.46
CA SER A 122 -5.01 12.72 -0.25
C SER A 122 -5.15 14.20 -0.61
N PRO A 123 -6.24 14.87 -0.21
CA PRO A 123 -6.41 16.30 -0.45
C PRO A 123 -5.38 17.16 0.29
N PHE A 124 -4.72 16.61 1.32
CA PHE A 124 -3.82 17.33 2.22
C PHE A 124 -2.39 16.77 2.23
N GLY A 125 -2.09 15.79 1.36
CA GLY A 125 -0.73 15.26 1.22
C GLY A 125 -0.29 14.31 2.33
N SER A 126 -1.24 13.65 3.00
CA SER A 126 -0.97 12.62 4.01
C SER A 126 -1.84 11.38 3.80
N ASP A 127 -1.25 10.20 3.87
CA ASP A 127 -1.92 8.90 3.81
C ASP A 127 -2.53 8.46 5.15
N SER A 128 -2.29 9.21 6.23
CA SER A 128 -2.80 8.94 7.58
C SER A 128 -4.33 8.98 7.68
N THR A 129 -4.99 9.64 6.73
CA THR A 129 -6.46 9.77 6.68
C THR A 129 -7.12 8.78 5.72
N ALA A 130 -6.33 7.90 5.09
CA ALA A 130 -6.86 6.82 4.26
C ALA A 130 -7.81 5.92 5.06
N ASN A 131 -8.90 5.53 4.42
CA ASN A 131 -9.94 4.65 4.96
C ASN A 131 -10.59 3.83 3.82
N GLU A 132 -11.39 2.84 4.19
CA GLU A 132 -12.01 1.86 3.29
C GLU A 132 -12.87 2.48 2.19
N PHE A 133 -13.43 3.68 2.40
CA PHE A 133 -14.28 4.37 1.44
C PHE A 133 -13.49 5.25 0.46
N SER A 134 -12.26 5.61 0.81
CA SER A 134 -11.43 6.55 0.05
C SER A 134 -10.35 5.88 -0.80
N VAL A 135 -10.02 4.62 -0.50
CA VAL A 135 -9.11 3.83 -1.34
C VAL A 135 -9.84 3.22 -2.53
N ARG A 136 -9.13 3.10 -3.65
CA ARG A 136 -9.58 2.37 -4.84
C ARG A 136 -8.68 1.16 -5.05
N ILE A 137 -9.26 -0.04 -5.11
CA ILE A 137 -8.54 -1.26 -5.50
C ILE A 137 -8.92 -1.60 -6.93
N ASP A 138 -7.92 -1.74 -7.79
CA ASP A 138 -8.04 -2.06 -9.21
C ASP A 138 -9.02 -1.14 -9.95
N GLY A 139 -8.96 0.15 -9.58
CA GLY A 139 -9.78 1.20 -10.17
C GLY A 139 -11.17 1.37 -9.55
N ASP A 140 -11.59 0.54 -8.59
CA ASP A 140 -12.91 0.62 -7.95
C ASP A 140 -12.82 0.94 -6.45
N THR A 141 -13.66 1.86 -5.98
CA THR A 141 -14.04 1.98 -4.56
C THR A 141 -14.80 0.73 -4.10
N ASP A 142 -14.90 0.51 -2.79
CA ASP A 142 -15.72 -0.59 -2.24
C ASP A 142 -17.18 -0.53 -2.74
N MET A 143 -17.77 0.67 -2.78
CA MET A 143 -19.13 0.86 -3.28
C MET A 143 -19.30 0.50 -4.76
N GLU A 144 -18.37 0.93 -5.63
CA GLU A 144 -18.41 0.60 -7.06
C GLU A 144 -18.26 -0.90 -7.30
N TRP A 145 -17.32 -1.54 -6.57
CA TRP A 145 -17.10 -2.98 -6.66
C TRP A 145 -18.33 -3.79 -6.25
N ARG A 146 -18.96 -3.46 -5.11
CA ARG A 146 -20.17 -4.16 -4.64
C ARG A 146 -21.35 -4.03 -5.61
N LYS A 147 -21.47 -2.92 -6.33
CA LYS A 147 -22.52 -2.75 -7.35
C LYS A 147 -22.36 -3.73 -8.52
N LYS A 148 -21.13 -4.12 -8.86
CA LYS A 148 -20.85 -5.09 -9.93
C LYS A 148 -21.14 -6.54 -9.55
N LEU A 149 -21.29 -6.82 -8.25
CA LEU A 149 -21.62 -8.15 -7.74
C LEU A 149 -23.12 -8.44 -7.65
N ARG A 150 -23.96 -7.44 -7.86
CA ARG A 150 -25.43 -7.57 -7.91
C ARG A 150 -25.87 -7.90 -9.32
#